data_AF-A0A6A4JAN1-F1
#
_entry.id   AF-A0A6A4JAN1-F1
#
_cell.length_a   1.000
_cell.length_b   1.000
_cell.length_c   1.000
_cell.angle_alpha   90.00
_cell.angle_beta   90.00
_cell.angle_gamma   90.00
#
_symmetry.space_group_name_H-M   'P 1'
#
loop_
_entity.id
_entity.type
_entity.pdbx_description
1 polymer ?
#
loop_
_entity_poly.entity_id
_entity_poly.type
_entity_poly.pdbx_seq_one_letter_code
_entity_poly.pdbx_strand_id
1 'polypeptide(L)'
;MFDCLSPGMSHDKNWELFRVGRSVSPDVKSFAETGRWETVGGQGGGVLDQFSAPPVPQGQGRTEAQFFLDGNHSRVSLMSRIIPSPDWFVGLDSFQLCVDGSWLDTITIEVDPLDAGTDNGFTFTAPNWVTEPQGVVYRITSRFPAHPAGSFYYPYVKRLPPIATFQFIKLKEYEVSETFHHSEDEKRYEVVKSDQENSISVMHGNDVIQEEMEEEAKEQEMIINQQTTTIADHFIPTIPTRSTLPSVSGSLGPGVIKKGNTEAVLNSIVESYTFHHHDRDPHVNKIKYKKPKVNRDCRVGEWGTWSSCSSSCGVGEMSRMREVARPARRGGATCPPLRQVRWCGSPLASNCSIAW
;
A
#
# COMPACT_ATOMS: atom_id res chain seq x y z
N MET A 1 19.68 9.41 3.44
CA MET A 1 19.63 10.31 2.27
C MET A 1 18.98 9.53 1.12
N PHE A 2 18.42 10.20 0.12
CA PHE A 2 17.86 9.55 -1.07
C PHE A 2 18.60 10.01 -2.33
N ASP A 3 18.84 9.09 -3.26
CA ASP A 3 19.76 9.30 -4.40
C ASP A 3 19.32 10.31 -5.45
N CYS A 4 20.31 10.76 -6.22
CA CYS A 4 20.22 11.58 -7.41
C CYS A 4 19.34 10.88 -8.44
N LEU A 5 18.26 11.57 -8.84
CA LEU A 5 17.31 11.12 -9.87
C LEU A 5 16.61 9.84 -9.43
N SER A 6 15.54 9.96 -8.64
CA SER A 6 14.60 8.85 -8.45
C SER A 6 13.90 8.60 -9.79
N PRO A 7 14.19 7.52 -10.55
CA PRO A 7 13.57 7.33 -11.84
C PRO A 7 12.11 6.95 -11.63
N GLY A 8 11.25 7.62 -12.38
CA GLY A 8 9.82 7.35 -12.43
C GLY A 8 9.32 7.29 -13.87
N MET A 9 8.29 6.48 -14.08
CA MET A 9 7.67 6.28 -15.38
C MET A 9 6.16 6.28 -15.22
N SER A 10 5.45 6.96 -16.12
CA SER A 10 4.06 6.68 -16.39
C SER A 10 3.95 5.67 -17.52
N HIS A 11 3.11 4.66 -17.35
CA HIS A 11 3.13 3.51 -18.23
C HIS A 11 1.80 2.75 -18.25
N ASP A 12 1.68 1.83 -19.21
CA ASP A 12 0.57 0.91 -19.37
C ASP A 12 0.74 -0.32 -18.46
N LYS A 13 -0.17 -1.29 -18.56
CA LYS A 13 -0.13 -2.52 -17.76
C LYS A 13 0.97 -3.52 -18.16
N ASN A 14 1.62 -3.34 -19.31
CA ASN A 14 2.56 -4.30 -19.89
C ASN A 14 4.01 -3.98 -19.48
N TRP A 15 4.27 -2.77 -19.04
CA TRP A 15 5.56 -2.33 -18.54
C TRP A 15 5.68 -2.51 -17.01
N GLU A 16 6.89 -2.82 -16.52
CA GLU A 16 7.19 -3.07 -15.10
C GLU A 16 8.59 -2.53 -14.76
N LEU A 17 8.70 -1.70 -13.70
CA LEU A 17 10.00 -1.22 -13.20
C LEU A 17 10.65 -2.28 -12.31
N PHE A 18 9.95 -2.69 -11.27
CA PHE A 18 10.34 -3.77 -10.35
C PHE A 18 9.07 -4.42 -9.81
N ARG A 19 9.19 -5.60 -9.19
CA ARG A 19 8.07 -6.24 -8.50
C ARG A 19 8.54 -7.06 -7.32
N VAL A 20 7.88 -6.89 -6.17
CA VAL A 20 8.12 -7.71 -4.99
C VAL A 20 7.91 -9.20 -5.33
N GLY A 21 8.91 -10.02 -5.02
CA GLY A 21 8.95 -11.45 -5.34
C GLY A 21 9.51 -11.79 -6.72
N ARG A 22 10.07 -10.82 -7.46
CA ARG A 22 10.80 -11.04 -8.72
C ARG A 22 12.24 -10.53 -8.63
N SER A 23 13.14 -11.09 -9.44
CA SER A 23 14.49 -10.55 -9.62
C SER A 23 14.44 -9.22 -10.35
N VAL A 24 15.29 -8.27 -9.96
CA VAL A 24 15.42 -6.98 -10.63
C VAL A 24 16.18 -7.07 -11.95
N SER A 25 15.93 -6.12 -12.87
CA SER A 25 16.72 -5.95 -14.08
C SER A 25 18.15 -5.47 -13.76
N PRO A 26 19.11 -5.58 -14.70
CA PRO A 26 20.45 -5.02 -14.52
C PRO A 26 20.46 -3.52 -14.19
N ASP A 27 19.55 -2.74 -14.77
CA ASP A 27 19.46 -1.29 -14.54
C ASP A 27 18.97 -0.97 -13.12
N VAL A 28 17.95 -1.69 -12.65
CA VAL A 28 17.43 -1.55 -11.29
C VAL A 28 18.46 -2.02 -10.27
N LYS A 29 19.23 -3.08 -10.57
CA LYS A 29 20.39 -3.50 -9.75
C LYS A 29 21.42 -2.36 -9.65
N SER A 30 21.84 -1.82 -10.79
CA SER A 30 22.81 -0.72 -10.85
C SER A 30 22.35 0.50 -10.03
N PHE A 31 21.07 0.88 -10.18
CA PHE A 31 20.50 2.00 -9.44
C PHE A 31 20.40 1.71 -7.94
N ALA A 32 19.93 0.52 -7.53
CA ALA A 32 19.79 0.16 -6.13
C ALA A 32 21.14 0.10 -5.38
N GLU A 33 22.20 -0.34 -6.04
CA GLU A 33 23.54 -0.46 -5.44
C GLU A 33 24.34 0.86 -5.49
N THR A 34 24.29 1.58 -6.62
CA THR A 34 25.24 2.68 -6.89
C THR A 34 24.59 4.03 -7.17
N GLY A 35 23.26 4.09 -7.31
CA GLY A 35 22.55 5.28 -7.76
C GLY A 35 22.63 5.54 -9.26
N ARG A 36 23.39 4.72 -9.99
CA ARG A 36 23.57 4.91 -11.43
C ARG A 36 22.37 4.33 -12.17
N TRP A 37 21.60 5.23 -12.76
CA TRP A 37 20.60 4.91 -13.77
C TRP A 37 21.22 5.12 -15.15
N GLU A 38 21.53 4.04 -15.86
CA GLU A 38 21.79 4.14 -17.29
C GLU A 38 20.44 4.36 -17.96
N THR A 39 20.31 5.50 -18.66
CA THR A 39 19.09 5.82 -19.40
C THR A 39 18.75 4.63 -20.27
N VAL A 40 17.64 3.96 -19.99
CA VAL A 40 17.07 2.98 -20.90
C VAL A 40 16.82 3.71 -22.21
N GLY A 41 17.70 3.49 -23.19
CA GLY A 41 17.46 3.81 -24.57
C GLY A 41 16.30 2.94 -25.07
N GLY A 42 15.08 3.45 -24.94
CA GLY A 42 13.85 2.86 -25.45
C GLY A 42 12.69 3.35 -24.60
N GLN A 43 11.74 4.16 -25.07
CA GLN A 43 10.81 3.77 -26.14
C GLN A 43 10.50 2.26 -26.18
N GLY A 44 10.54 1.57 -25.04
CA GLY A 44 9.87 0.30 -24.87
C GLY A 44 8.36 0.57 -24.93
N GLY A 45 7.64 -0.16 -25.78
CA GLY A 45 6.19 0.02 -25.92
C GLY A 45 5.51 -0.03 -24.55
N GLY A 46 4.70 0.99 -24.25
CA GLY A 46 3.93 1.07 -23.01
C GLY A 46 4.43 2.08 -21.98
N VAL A 47 5.52 2.83 -22.21
CA VAL A 47 5.87 4.01 -21.40
C VAL A 47 5.38 5.28 -22.09
N LEU A 48 4.68 6.16 -21.37
CA LEU A 48 4.23 7.46 -21.87
C LEU A 48 5.23 8.56 -21.53
N ASP A 49 5.61 8.65 -20.27
CA ASP A 49 6.47 9.71 -19.75
C ASP A 49 7.52 9.14 -18.80
N GLN A 50 8.71 9.72 -18.84
CA GLN A 50 9.81 9.41 -17.93
C GLN A 50 10.16 10.68 -17.16
N PHE A 51 10.11 10.58 -15.84
CA PHE A 51 10.35 11.71 -14.95
C PHE A 51 11.39 11.36 -13.89
N SER A 52 11.97 12.40 -13.33
CA SER A 52 12.96 12.28 -12.26
C SER A 52 12.90 13.48 -11.36
N ALA A 53 13.10 13.26 -10.06
CA ALA A 53 13.17 14.33 -9.08
C ALA A 53 14.61 14.52 -8.57
N PRO A 54 15.02 15.75 -8.19
CA PRO A 54 16.31 15.99 -7.53
C PRO A 54 16.52 15.12 -6.28
N PRO A 55 17.78 14.82 -5.88
CA PRO A 55 18.08 14.08 -4.66
C PRO A 55 17.62 14.80 -3.39
N VAL A 56 17.35 14.02 -2.35
CA VAL A 56 17.16 14.55 -0.99
C VAL A 56 18.47 14.34 -0.20
N PRO A 57 19.27 15.40 0.03
CA PRO A 57 20.63 15.27 0.56
C PRO A 57 20.69 14.95 2.05
N GLN A 58 19.54 14.86 2.73
CA GLN A 58 19.44 14.55 4.16
C GLN A 58 18.49 13.37 4.38
N GLY A 59 18.42 12.87 5.62
CA GLY A 59 17.47 11.81 5.99
C GLY A 59 16.00 12.25 5.91
N GLN A 60 15.75 13.56 5.93
CA GLN A 60 14.45 14.17 5.77
C GLN A 60 14.54 15.28 4.72
N GLY A 61 13.49 15.41 3.91
CA GLY A 61 13.34 16.48 2.93
C GLY A 61 12.24 16.14 1.95
N ARG A 62 12.02 17.03 0.99
CA ARG A 62 11.02 16.87 -0.06
C ARG A 62 11.69 17.10 -1.40
N THR A 63 11.28 16.30 -2.37
CA THR A 63 11.60 16.49 -3.78
C THR A 63 10.33 16.25 -4.59
N GLU A 64 10.25 16.84 -5.78
CA GLU A 64 9.06 16.76 -6.61
C GLU A 64 9.43 16.71 -8.09
N ALA A 65 8.55 16.09 -8.86
CA ALA A 65 8.62 16.00 -10.31
C ALA A 65 7.20 16.04 -10.87
N GLN A 66 7.06 16.53 -12.09
CA GLN A 66 5.81 16.52 -12.82
C GLN A 66 5.90 15.48 -13.92
N PHE A 67 4.77 14.82 -14.20
CA PHE A 67 4.69 13.81 -15.25
C PHE A 67 3.26 13.72 -15.78
N PHE A 68 3.13 13.23 -17.00
CA PHE A 68 1.86 13.08 -17.69
C PHE A 68 1.33 11.65 -17.62
N LEU A 69 0.01 11.52 -17.53
CA LEU A 69 -0.72 10.25 -17.69
C LEU A 69 -1.82 10.43 -18.73
N ASP A 70 -2.23 9.32 -19.35
CA ASP A 70 -3.39 9.27 -20.24
C ASP A 70 -4.26 8.03 -19.93
N GLY A 71 -5.37 7.86 -20.65
CA GLY A 71 -6.28 6.72 -20.45
C GLY A 71 -5.64 5.34 -20.65
N ASN A 72 -4.59 5.23 -21.48
CA ASN A 72 -3.86 3.99 -21.74
C ASN A 72 -2.65 3.79 -20.82
N HIS A 73 -2.10 4.87 -20.27
CA HIS A 73 -0.89 4.92 -19.45
C HIS A 73 -1.21 5.55 -18.08
N SER A 74 -2.10 4.89 -17.35
CA SER A 74 -2.66 5.39 -16.09
C SER A 74 -1.95 4.84 -14.85
N ARG A 75 -0.85 4.11 -15.04
CA ARG A 75 -0.01 3.57 -13.97
C ARG A 75 1.25 4.38 -13.81
N VAL A 76 1.71 4.49 -12.57
CA VAL A 76 3.00 5.07 -12.23
C VAL A 76 3.84 4.06 -11.47
N SER A 77 5.10 3.94 -11.86
CA SER A 77 6.13 3.27 -11.07
C SER A 77 7.29 4.21 -10.86
N LEU A 78 7.89 4.17 -9.67
CA LEU A 78 9.07 4.95 -9.35
C LEU A 78 9.86 4.27 -8.25
N MET A 79 11.15 4.57 -8.17
CA MET A 79 12.01 4.08 -7.10
C MET A 79 13.00 5.16 -6.64
N SER A 80 13.46 5.04 -5.40
CA SER A 80 14.47 5.91 -4.80
C SER A 80 15.38 5.09 -3.91
N ARG A 81 16.68 5.10 -4.18
CA ARG A 81 17.68 4.36 -3.40
C ARG A 81 17.87 5.00 -2.02
N ILE A 82 18.00 4.16 -1.00
CA ILE A 82 18.36 4.57 0.36
C ILE A 82 19.88 4.72 0.43
N ILE A 83 20.38 5.87 0.86
CA ILE A 83 21.82 6.15 0.95
C ILE A 83 22.28 6.39 2.39
N PRO A 84 23.40 5.76 2.81
CA PRO A 84 24.06 4.63 2.14
C PRO A 84 23.26 3.35 2.36
N SER A 85 23.32 2.39 1.45
CA SER A 85 22.82 1.04 1.65
C SER A 85 23.50 0.06 0.69
N PRO A 86 23.45 -1.26 0.98
CA PRO A 86 23.92 -2.30 0.07
C PRO A 86 23.16 -2.24 -1.28
N ASP A 87 21.85 -2.48 -1.24
CA ASP A 87 20.95 -2.48 -2.40
C ASP A 87 19.50 -2.09 -2.02
N TRP A 88 19.36 -1.28 -0.96
CA TRP A 88 18.04 -0.95 -0.41
C TRP A 88 17.44 0.29 -1.08
N PHE A 89 16.13 0.24 -1.31
CA PHE A 89 15.39 1.32 -1.94
C PHE A 89 13.96 1.42 -1.40
N VAL A 90 13.28 2.50 -1.72
CA VAL A 90 11.82 2.62 -1.61
C VAL A 90 11.24 2.79 -3.00
N GLY A 91 10.00 2.37 -3.22
CA GLY A 91 9.38 2.56 -4.53
C GLY A 91 7.93 2.13 -4.59
N LEU A 92 7.30 2.45 -5.71
CA LEU A 92 5.96 2.04 -6.09
C LEU A 92 6.03 1.28 -7.41
N ASP A 93 5.34 0.14 -7.46
CA ASP A 93 5.16 -0.68 -8.66
C ASP A 93 3.72 -0.52 -9.16
N SER A 94 3.58 -0.02 -10.39
CA SER A 94 2.35 -0.05 -11.19
C SER A 94 1.12 0.56 -10.50
N PHE A 95 1.29 1.62 -9.71
CA PHE A 95 0.21 2.26 -8.96
C PHE A 95 -0.76 2.96 -9.90
N GLN A 96 -2.05 2.65 -9.78
CA GLN A 96 -3.09 3.11 -10.70
C GLN A 96 -3.65 4.47 -10.23
N LEU A 97 -3.48 5.51 -11.04
CA LEU A 97 -3.98 6.87 -10.73
C LEU A 97 -5.33 7.21 -11.39
N CYS A 98 -5.81 6.38 -12.32
CA CYS A 98 -7.16 6.46 -12.90
C CYS A 98 -7.96 5.20 -12.53
N VAL A 99 -9.09 5.35 -11.85
CA VAL A 99 -9.97 4.24 -11.46
C VAL A 99 -11.35 4.49 -12.03
N ASP A 100 -11.89 3.52 -12.76
CA ASP A 100 -13.23 3.60 -13.39
C ASP A 100 -13.43 4.88 -14.23
N GLY A 101 -12.38 5.32 -14.93
CA GLY A 101 -12.39 6.51 -15.78
C GLY A 101 -12.23 7.84 -15.04
N SER A 102 -12.05 7.81 -13.71
CA SER A 102 -11.86 9.00 -12.88
C SER A 102 -10.42 9.10 -12.38
N TRP A 103 -9.78 10.27 -12.54
CA TRP A 103 -8.45 10.54 -12.02
C TRP A 103 -8.48 10.90 -10.54
N LEU A 104 -7.56 10.34 -9.76
CA LEU A 104 -7.39 10.69 -8.35
C LEU A 104 -6.84 12.12 -8.21
N ASP A 105 -7.52 12.98 -7.45
CA ASP A 105 -7.09 14.37 -7.23
C ASP A 105 -5.87 14.48 -6.32
N THR A 106 -5.85 13.73 -5.21
CA THR A 106 -4.71 13.67 -4.31
C THR A 106 -4.66 12.31 -3.61
N ILE A 107 -3.48 11.71 -3.52
CA ILE A 107 -3.26 10.49 -2.75
C ILE A 107 -1.86 10.51 -2.14
N THR A 108 -1.77 10.10 -0.88
CA THR A 108 -0.51 9.93 -0.15
C THR A 108 -0.32 8.46 0.18
N ILE A 109 0.86 7.93 -0.14
CA ILE A 109 1.20 6.52 0.01
C ILE A 109 2.44 6.41 0.89
N GLU A 110 2.29 5.71 2.01
CA GLU A 110 3.40 5.31 2.87
C GLU A 110 4.15 4.14 2.24
N VAL A 111 5.49 4.21 2.23
CA VAL A 111 6.34 3.15 1.68
C VAL A 111 7.27 2.58 2.72
N ASP A 112 7.44 1.26 2.65
CA ASP A 112 8.38 0.48 3.45
C ASP A 112 9.70 0.32 2.67
N PRO A 113 10.85 0.15 3.35
CA PRO A 113 12.11 -0.17 2.70
C PRO A 113 12.04 -1.54 2.00
N LEU A 114 12.63 -1.61 0.82
CA LEU A 114 12.76 -2.80 -0.03
C LEU A 114 14.23 -3.14 -0.20
N ASP A 115 14.51 -4.43 -0.36
CA ASP A 115 15.81 -4.99 -0.69
C ASP A 115 15.73 -5.53 -2.13
N ALA A 116 16.74 -5.24 -2.97
CA ALA A 116 16.74 -5.64 -4.38
C ALA A 116 17.11 -7.13 -4.59
N GLY A 117 17.73 -7.76 -3.59
CA GLY A 117 18.23 -9.13 -3.64
C GLY A 117 19.51 -9.26 -4.45
N THR A 118 20.34 -8.23 -4.50
CA THR A 118 21.58 -8.19 -5.29
C THR A 118 22.84 -8.06 -4.43
N ASP A 119 22.72 -7.59 -3.19
CA ASP A 119 23.80 -7.50 -2.19
C ASP A 119 23.36 -8.04 -0.82
N ASN A 120 24.23 -8.75 -0.10
CA ASN A 120 23.95 -9.40 1.18
C ASN A 120 24.29 -8.52 2.40
N GLY A 121 24.66 -7.26 2.23
CA GLY A 121 25.00 -6.36 3.33
C GLY A 121 23.86 -6.21 4.35
N PHE A 122 24.18 -6.26 5.65
CA PHE A 122 23.16 -6.14 6.72
C PHE A 122 22.99 -4.72 7.26
N THR A 123 23.98 -3.86 7.02
CA THR A 123 24.01 -2.49 7.55
C THR A 123 24.06 -1.48 6.41
N PHE A 124 23.60 -0.26 6.68
CA PHE A 124 23.68 0.86 5.73
C PHE A 124 25.08 1.05 5.12
N THR A 125 26.14 0.72 5.88
CA THR A 125 27.55 0.89 5.47
C THR A 125 28.30 -0.42 5.36
N ALA A 126 27.60 -1.54 5.14
CA ALA A 126 28.26 -2.83 4.91
C ALA A 126 29.13 -2.76 3.64
N PRO A 127 30.29 -3.45 3.61
CA PRO A 127 31.03 -3.62 2.36
C PRO A 127 30.18 -4.39 1.35
N ASN A 128 30.41 -4.14 0.06
CA ASN A 128 29.72 -4.85 -1.02
C ASN A 128 29.90 -6.37 -0.87
N TRP A 129 28.78 -7.09 -0.87
CA TRP A 129 28.75 -8.54 -0.80
C TRP A 129 27.68 -9.11 -1.74
N VAL A 130 28.04 -9.25 -3.01
CA VAL A 130 27.16 -9.74 -4.09
C VAL A 130 26.36 -10.99 -3.69
N THR A 131 25.05 -10.96 -3.99
CA THR A 131 24.12 -12.09 -3.83
C THR A 131 24.17 -13.00 -5.06
N GLU A 132 24.65 -14.24 -4.88
CA GLU A 132 24.70 -15.26 -5.94
C GLU A 132 24.02 -16.59 -5.52
N PRO A 133 23.06 -17.11 -6.31
CA PRO A 133 22.41 -16.45 -7.45
C PRO A 133 21.57 -15.24 -6.99
N GLN A 134 21.33 -14.30 -7.91
CA GLN A 134 20.53 -13.11 -7.62
C GLN A 134 19.18 -13.50 -6.99
N GLY A 135 18.86 -12.81 -5.90
CA GLY A 135 17.62 -12.96 -5.17
C GLY A 135 16.43 -12.29 -5.86
N VAL A 136 15.39 -12.05 -5.07
CA VAL A 136 14.17 -11.36 -5.51
C VAL A 136 13.97 -10.12 -4.65
N VAL A 137 13.25 -9.13 -5.17
CA VAL A 137 12.85 -7.97 -4.38
C VAL A 137 11.98 -8.42 -3.21
N TYR A 138 12.30 -7.97 -2.00
CA TYR A 138 11.47 -8.25 -0.83
C TYR A 138 11.34 -7.03 0.09
N ARG A 139 10.26 -7.02 0.88
CA ARG A 139 10.02 -5.98 1.87
C ARG A 139 10.89 -6.22 3.10
N ILE A 140 11.69 -5.22 3.47
CA ILE A 140 12.39 -5.20 4.75
C ILE A 140 11.37 -4.85 5.83
N THR A 141 11.35 -5.62 6.90
CA THR A 141 10.44 -5.43 8.03
C THR A 141 11.24 -5.39 9.34
N SER A 142 10.58 -5.04 10.45
CA SER A 142 11.23 -4.99 11.76
C SER A 142 11.83 -6.32 12.21
N ARG A 143 11.45 -7.44 11.58
CA ARG A 143 11.90 -8.81 11.94
C ARG A 143 12.48 -9.58 10.76
N PHE A 144 12.59 -8.98 9.58
CA PHE A 144 13.08 -9.65 8.38
C PHE A 144 13.89 -8.68 7.51
N PRO A 145 15.16 -8.99 7.17
CA PRO A 145 15.90 -10.19 7.56
C PRO A 145 16.18 -10.25 9.07
N ALA A 146 16.12 -11.45 9.64
CA ALA A 146 16.24 -11.65 11.09
C ALA A 146 17.71 -11.72 11.51
N HIS A 147 18.38 -10.56 11.55
CA HIS A 147 19.77 -10.48 11.97
C HIS A 147 19.97 -9.38 13.03
N PRO A 148 20.63 -9.66 14.16
CA PRO A 148 20.83 -8.67 15.22
C PRO A 148 21.57 -7.40 14.80
N ALA A 149 22.45 -7.48 13.80
CA ALA A 149 23.13 -6.30 13.25
C ALA A 149 22.38 -5.67 12.06
N GLY A 150 21.18 -6.15 11.73
CA GLY A 150 20.39 -5.60 10.63
C GLY A 150 19.95 -4.18 10.92
N SER A 151 20.21 -3.23 10.02
CA SER A 151 19.85 -1.81 10.23
C SER A 151 18.36 -1.57 10.51
N PHE A 152 17.51 -2.46 9.99
CA PHE A 152 16.06 -2.41 10.18
C PHE A 152 15.52 -3.50 11.13
N TYR A 153 16.39 -4.19 11.89
CA TYR A 153 15.98 -5.24 12.80
C TYR A 153 15.61 -4.68 14.19
N TYR A 154 14.30 -4.55 14.44
CA TYR A 154 13.71 -4.07 15.69
C TYR A 154 12.74 -5.13 16.23
N PRO A 155 13.22 -6.16 16.97
CA PRO A 155 12.42 -7.37 17.30
C PRO A 155 11.15 -7.07 18.12
N TYR A 156 11.20 -6.03 18.94
CA TYR A 156 10.10 -5.62 19.81
C TYR A 156 9.05 -4.74 19.11
N VAL A 157 9.36 -4.23 17.92
CA VAL A 157 8.45 -3.39 17.15
C VAL A 157 7.65 -4.27 16.18
N LYS A 158 6.32 -4.10 16.15
CA LYS A 158 5.43 -4.91 15.29
C LYS A 158 5.58 -4.57 13.80
N ARG A 159 5.79 -3.30 13.46
CA ARG A 159 5.98 -2.80 12.09
C ARG A 159 6.90 -1.58 12.12
N LEU A 160 7.80 -1.46 11.15
CA LEU A 160 8.60 -0.24 10.99
C LEU A 160 7.68 0.96 10.73
N PRO A 161 7.98 2.14 11.28
CA PRO A 161 7.40 3.38 10.79
C PRO A 161 7.67 3.54 9.29
N PRO A 162 6.78 4.22 8.53
CA PRO A 162 7.05 4.59 7.15
C PRO A 162 8.38 5.34 7.05
N ILE A 163 9.25 4.90 6.14
CA ILE A 163 10.55 5.56 5.93
C ILE A 163 10.43 6.75 4.97
N ALA A 164 9.41 6.74 4.12
CA ALA A 164 9.07 7.82 3.19
C ALA A 164 7.58 7.77 2.82
N THR A 165 7.13 8.85 2.19
CA THR A 165 5.79 8.95 1.60
C THR A 165 5.88 9.47 0.18
N PHE A 166 5.09 8.91 -0.73
CA PHE A 166 4.87 9.48 -2.05
C PHE A 166 3.50 10.14 -2.08
N GLN A 167 3.46 11.41 -2.50
CA GLN A 167 2.22 12.15 -2.66
C GLN A 167 2.03 12.47 -4.14
N PHE A 168 0.87 12.10 -4.68
CA PHE A 168 0.46 12.45 -6.03
C PHE A 168 -0.66 13.47 -5.94
N ILE A 169 -0.52 14.56 -6.70
CA ILE A 169 -1.49 15.66 -6.74
C ILE A 169 -1.80 15.92 -8.20
N LYS A 170 -3.07 15.83 -8.59
CA LYS A 170 -3.53 16.18 -9.93
C LYS A 170 -3.45 17.69 -10.09
N LEU A 171 -2.54 18.15 -10.94
CA LEU A 171 -2.37 19.57 -11.23
C LEU A 171 -3.39 20.07 -12.26
N LYS A 172 -3.56 19.30 -13.34
CA LYS A 172 -4.43 19.67 -14.45
C LYS A 172 -4.91 18.43 -15.19
N GLU A 173 -6.16 18.50 -15.63
CA GLU A 173 -6.79 17.51 -16.49
C GLU A 173 -7.08 18.17 -17.84
N TYR A 174 -6.65 17.51 -18.92
CA TYR A 174 -6.87 17.99 -20.28
C TYR A 174 -7.94 17.10 -20.93
N GLU A 175 -9.09 17.68 -21.23
CA GLU A 175 -10.09 17.03 -22.08
C GLU A 175 -9.86 17.45 -23.53
N VAL A 176 -9.87 16.49 -24.45
CA VAL A 176 -9.89 16.79 -25.88
C VAL A 176 -11.30 17.23 -26.20
N SER A 177 -11.57 18.54 -26.15
CA SER A 177 -12.82 19.09 -26.67
C SER A 177 -12.81 18.92 -28.19
N GLU A 178 -13.87 18.32 -28.75
CA GLU A 178 -14.03 18.18 -30.21
C GLU A 178 -14.25 19.54 -30.92
N THR A 179 -14.17 20.67 -30.21
CA THR A 179 -14.38 22.03 -30.73
C THR A 179 -13.32 23.00 -30.20
N PHE A 180 -12.28 23.26 -30.99
CA PHE A 180 -11.29 24.30 -30.72
C PHE A 180 -11.89 25.70 -30.92
N HIS A 181 -12.26 26.39 -29.84
CA HIS A 181 -12.57 27.83 -29.89
C HIS A 181 -11.37 28.65 -29.39
N HIS A 182 -10.47 28.99 -30.32
CA HIS A 182 -9.23 29.74 -30.04
C HIS A 182 -9.44 31.02 -29.21
N SER A 183 -10.61 31.66 -29.30
CA SER A 183 -10.90 32.93 -28.63
C SER A 183 -11.25 32.84 -27.14
N GLU A 184 -11.66 31.68 -26.64
CA GLU A 184 -12.04 31.50 -25.21
C GLU A 184 -10.87 31.00 -24.37
N ASP A 185 -10.03 30.14 -24.94
CA ASP A 185 -8.87 29.56 -24.26
C ASP A 185 -7.75 30.59 -24.01
N GLU A 186 -7.59 31.57 -24.90
CA GLU A 186 -6.61 32.66 -24.73
C GLU A 186 -7.00 33.61 -23.58
N LYS A 187 -8.31 33.87 -23.41
CA LYS A 187 -8.84 34.70 -22.31
C LYS A 187 -8.70 34.04 -20.93
N ARG A 188 -8.83 32.71 -20.85
CA ARG A 188 -8.58 31.98 -19.59
C ARG A 188 -7.10 32.06 -19.18
N TYR A 189 -6.19 32.19 -20.14
CA TYR A 189 -4.76 32.31 -19.88
C TYR A 189 -4.35 33.69 -19.35
N GLU A 190 -5.04 34.75 -19.74
CA GLU A 190 -4.83 36.11 -19.21
C GLU A 190 -5.34 36.27 -17.77
N VAL A 191 -6.50 35.69 -17.43
CA VAL A 191 -7.08 35.78 -16.07
C VAL A 191 -6.17 35.13 -15.03
N VAL A 192 -5.49 34.03 -15.35
CA VAL A 192 -4.58 33.32 -14.40
C VAL A 192 -3.25 34.06 -14.18
N LYS A 193 -2.80 34.89 -15.12
CA LYS A 193 -1.57 35.67 -14.98
C LYS A 193 -1.75 37.00 -14.25
N SER A 194 -2.98 37.47 -14.07
CA SER A 194 -3.28 38.80 -13.51
C SER A 194 -3.22 38.89 -11.98
N ASP A 195 -3.19 37.76 -11.26
CA ASP A 195 -3.30 37.76 -9.78
C ASP A 195 -1.96 37.69 -9.03
N GLN A 196 -0.84 37.83 -9.73
CA GLN A 196 0.48 38.06 -9.12
C GLN A 196 0.97 39.47 -9.41
N GLU A 197 0.47 40.46 -8.67
CA GLU A 197 1.17 41.68 -8.23
C GLU A 197 0.17 42.70 -7.63
N ASN A 198 0.00 42.72 -6.30
CA ASN A 198 0.17 43.98 -5.54
C ASN A 198 0.02 43.85 -3.99
N SER A 199 1.04 44.41 -3.33
CA SER A 199 1.09 45.06 -2.01
C SER A 199 0.66 44.31 -0.75
N ILE A 200 1.69 43.98 0.04
CA ILE A 200 1.70 43.88 1.50
C ILE A 200 1.07 45.15 2.11
N SER A 201 0.08 44.96 2.99
CA SER A 201 -0.27 45.92 4.03
C SER A 201 -0.23 45.21 5.38
N VAL A 202 0.76 45.58 6.19
CA VAL A 202 0.89 45.18 7.60
C VAL A 202 -0.02 46.11 8.40
N MET A 203 -1.06 45.57 9.04
CA MET A 203 -1.68 46.18 10.21
C MET A 203 -2.02 45.12 11.26
N HIS A 204 -1.66 45.46 12.48
CA HIS A 204 -1.77 44.72 13.73
C HIS A 204 -3.21 44.31 14.06
N GLY A 205 -3.36 43.15 14.68
CA GLY A 205 -4.60 42.72 15.33
C GLY A 205 -4.46 41.33 15.95
N ASN A 206 -3.66 41.20 17.01
CA ASN A 206 -3.77 40.09 17.94
C ASN A 206 -5.02 40.34 18.78
N ASP A 207 -6.02 39.45 18.70
CA ASP A 207 -6.98 39.11 19.77
C ASP A 207 -8.13 38.25 19.20
N VAL A 208 -7.86 37.06 18.64
CA VAL A 208 -8.91 36.05 18.38
C VAL A 208 -8.37 34.60 18.39
N ILE A 209 -7.32 34.30 19.17
CA ILE A 209 -6.79 32.90 19.27
C ILE A 209 -6.71 32.43 20.74
N GLN A 210 -7.03 33.29 21.70
CA GLN A 210 -6.97 32.92 23.13
C GLN A 210 -8.30 32.33 23.65
N GLU A 211 -9.45 32.62 23.01
CA GLU A 211 -10.77 32.16 23.49
C GLU A 211 -11.15 30.75 22.98
N GLU A 212 -10.74 30.35 21.77
CA GLU A 212 -11.07 29.03 21.22
C GLU A 212 -10.30 27.86 21.89
N MET A 213 -9.12 28.11 22.46
CA MET A 213 -8.35 27.07 23.17
C MET A 213 -8.78 26.86 24.63
N GLU A 214 -9.53 27.79 25.24
CA GLU A 214 -10.07 27.63 26.61
C GLU A 214 -11.47 26.99 26.65
N GLU A 215 -12.20 26.96 25.53
CA GLU A 215 -13.47 26.23 25.42
C GLU A 215 -13.26 24.71 25.21
N GLU A 216 -12.27 24.31 24.39
CA GLU A 216 -11.96 22.88 24.20
C GLU A 216 -11.43 22.20 25.47
N ALA A 217 -10.76 22.95 26.36
CA ALA A 217 -10.26 22.41 27.63
C ALA A 217 -11.36 22.18 28.69
N LYS A 218 -12.48 22.94 28.63
CA LYS A 218 -13.62 22.77 29.55
C LYS A 218 -14.56 21.64 29.14
N GLU A 219 -14.65 21.35 27.84
CA GLU A 219 -15.49 20.26 27.32
C GLU A 219 -14.90 18.88 27.64
N GLN A 220 -13.57 18.76 27.75
CA GLN A 220 -12.89 17.52 28.12
C GLN A 220 -12.98 17.16 29.61
N GLU A 221 -13.20 18.12 30.52
CA GLU A 221 -13.39 17.83 31.96
C GLU A 221 -14.81 17.36 32.33
N MET A 222 -15.84 17.63 31.50
CA MET A 222 -17.21 17.16 31.77
C MET A 222 -17.44 15.68 31.43
N ILE A 223 -16.68 15.13 30.49
CA ILE A 223 -16.83 13.73 30.03
C ILE A 223 -16.23 12.74 31.03
N ILE A 224 -15.18 13.13 31.77
CA ILE A 224 -14.50 12.25 32.72
C ILE A 224 -15.28 12.09 34.04
N ASN A 225 -16.11 13.07 34.44
CA ASN A 225 -16.87 13.02 35.70
C ASN A 225 -18.25 12.33 35.62
N GLN A 226 -18.72 11.94 34.42
CA GLN A 226 -19.99 11.20 34.28
C GLN A 226 -19.85 9.66 34.36
N GLN A 227 -18.63 9.13 34.43
CA GLN A 227 -18.41 7.67 34.54
C GLN A 227 -18.23 7.14 35.99
N THR A 228 -18.38 7.99 37.02
CA THR A 228 -18.14 7.59 38.42
C THR A 228 -19.35 7.60 39.35
N THR A 229 -20.59 7.63 38.83
CA THR A 229 -21.78 7.43 39.69
C THR A 229 -22.85 6.59 39.01
N THR A 230 -22.85 5.28 39.29
CA THR A 230 -24.03 4.39 39.47
C THR A 230 -23.60 2.92 39.48
N ILE A 231 -22.96 2.48 40.57
CA ILE A 231 -22.90 1.05 40.95
C ILE A 231 -23.16 0.95 42.46
N ALA A 232 -24.26 0.25 42.80
CA ALA A 232 -24.80 -0.23 44.09
C ALA A 232 -26.29 0.20 44.16
N ASP A 233 -27.32 -0.65 44.21
CA ASP A 233 -27.43 -1.94 44.88
C ASP A 233 -28.65 -2.78 44.41
N HIS A 234 -28.48 -4.12 44.45
CA HIS A 234 -29.41 -5.19 44.91
C HIS A 234 -30.51 -5.89 44.04
N PHE A 235 -30.25 -7.19 43.78
CA PHE A 235 -31.01 -8.45 44.03
C PHE A 235 -32.30 -8.92 43.26
N ILE A 236 -32.10 -9.90 42.35
CA ILE A 236 -32.73 -11.23 42.00
C ILE A 236 -34.29 -11.49 41.99
N PRO A 237 -34.83 -12.65 41.47
CA PRO A 237 -35.50 -12.79 40.16
C PRO A 237 -36.97 -13.30 40.22
N THR A 238 -37.71 -13.28 39.10
CA THR A 238 -38.84 -14.22 38.89
C THR A 238 -39.23 -14.36 37.40
N ILE A 239 -39.46 -15.61 36.98
CA ILE A 239 -40.08 -16.10 35.72
C ILE A 239 -41.57 -16.32 36.06
N PRO A 240 -42.62 -16.06 35.21
CA PRO A 240 -42.91 -16.91 34.04
C PRO A 240 -43.81 -16.39 32.86
N THR A 241 -43.78 -17.22 31.80
CA THR A 241 -44.88 -17.64 30.87
C THR A 241 -45.42 -16.79 29.71
N ARG A 242 -45.17 -17.31 28.48
CA ARG A 242 -46.11 -17.72 27.40
C ARG A 242 -47.48 -17.01 27.31
N SER A 243 -47.80 -16.38 26.17
CA SER A 243 -48.79 -16.87 25.18
C SER A 243 -49.24 -15.81 24.14
N THR A 244 -49.33 -16.29 22.89
CA THR A 244 -50.33 -16.02 21.83
C THR A 244 -50.53 -14.64 21.18
N LEU A 245 -50.52 -14.71 19.83
CA LEU A 245 -50.92 -13.76 18.78
C LEU A 245 -52.34 -13.18 18.96
N PRO A 246 -52.65 -12.11 18.20
CA PRO A 246 -53.60 -12.33 17.11
C PRO A 246 -53.20 -11.71 15.76
N SER A 247 -53.67 -12.40 14.72
CA SER A 247 -53.83 -11.98 13.33
C SER A 247 -54.80 -10.80 13.17
N VAL A 248 -54.65 -10.00 12.10
CA VAL A 248 -55.70 -9.74 11.10
C VAL A 248 -55.14 -8.93 9.91
N SER A 249 -55.63 -9.36 8.75
CA SER A 249 -55.45 -9.00 7.34
C SER A 249 -55.78 -7.56 6.91
N GLY A 250 -55.12 -7.09 5.84
CA GLY A 250 -55.57 -5.93 5.04
C GLY A 250 -54.68 -5.66 3.82
N SER A 251 -55.28 -5.70 2.63
CA SER A 251 -54.67 -5.75 1.30
C SER A 251 -54.43 -4.40 0.60
N LEU A 252 -53.34 -4.36 -0.20
CA LEU A 252 -53.15 -3.73 -1.53
C LEU A 252 -53.28 -2.19 -1.72
N GLY A 253 -52.17 -1.58 -2.14
CA GLY A 253 -52.12 -0.30 -2.87
C GLY A 253 -50.67 0.21 -3.06
N PRO A 254 -50.25 0.66 -4.26
CA PRO A 254 -48.85 0.89 -4.60
C PRO A 254 -48.38 2.26 -4.07
N GLY A 255 -47.35 2.29 -3.22
CA GLY A 255 -46.87 3.56 -2.68
C GLY A 255 -45.56 3.48 -1.92
N VAL A 256 -44.50 3.99 -2.54
CA VAL A 256 -43.36 4.75 -1.98
C VAL A 256 -42.94 4.40 -0.54
N ILE A 257 -41.80 3.71 -0.39
CA ILE A 257 -41.18 3.44 0.91
C ILE A 257 -40.49 4.72 1.43
N LYS A 258 -40.95 5.25 2.58
CA LYS A 258 -40.26 6.32 3.30
C LYS A 258 -39.01 5.78 4.02
N LYS A 259 -37.91 6.55 3.97
CA LYS A 259 -36.64 6.26 4.63
C LYS A 259 -36.85 6.23 6.17
N GLY A 260 -36.49 5.11 6.82
CA GLY A 260 -36.44 5.01 8.29
C GLY A 260 -37.18 3.85 8.96
N ASN A 261 -37.82 2.92 8.24
CA ASN A 261 -38.48 1.75 8.86
C ASN A 261 -37.66 0.47 8.66
N THR A 262 -36.97 0.00 9.71
CA THR A 262 -36.12 -1.20 9.72
C THR A 262 -36.90 -2.51 9.56
N GLU A 263 -38.20 -2.53 9.88
CA GLU A 263 -39.06 -3.70 9.77
C GLU A 263 -39.51 -3.97 8.33
N ALA A 264 -39.67 -2.91 7.53
CA ALA A 264 -39.96 -3.04 6.09
C ALA A 264 -38.75 -3.56 5.29
N VAL A 265 -37.54 -3.24 5.74
CA VAL A 265 -36.29 -3.73 5.16
C VAL A 265 -36.06 -5.19 5.51
N LEU A 266 -36.33 -5.60 6.76
CA LEU A 266 -36.23 -7.00 7.17
C LEU A 266 -37.24 -7.89 6.44
N ASN A 267 -38.46 -7.41 6.21
CA ASN A 267 -39.46 -8.19 5.47
C ASN A 267 -39.13 -8.31 3.97
N SER A 268 -38.56 -7.28 3.32
CA SER A 268 -38.10 -7.40 1.93
C SER A 268 -36.90 -8.34 1.77
N ILE A 269 -36.02 -8.38 2.79
CA ILE A 269 -34.90 -9.32 2.84
C ILE A 269 -35.44 -10.75 3.02
N VAL A 270 -36.38 -10.98 3.94
CA VAL A 270 -36.96 -12.32 4.17
C VAL A 270 -37.74 -12.83 2.95
N GLU A 271 -38.45 -11.96 2.22
CA GLU A 271 -39.09 -12.31 0.93
C GLU A 271 -38.07 -12.71 -0.14
N SER A 272 -36.89 -12.06 -0.15
CA SER A 272 -35.80 -12.44 -1.08
C SER A 272 -35.17 -13.80 -0.77
N TYR A 273 -35.28 -14.29 0.47
CA TYR A 273 -34.74 -15.60 0.90
C TYR A 273 -35.75 -16.74 0.81
N THR A 274 -37.05 -16.47 0.75
CA THR A 274 -38.10 -17.50 0.75
C THR A 274 -38.50 -17.99 -0.65
N PHE A 275 -37.96 -17.41 -1.72
CA PHE A 275 -38.30 -17.79 -3.10
C PHE A 275 -37.42 -18.91 -3.67
N HIS A 276 -37.42 -20.11 -3.06
CA HIS A 276 -36.86 -21.29 -3.75
C HIS A 276 -37.53 -22.65 -3.47
N HIS A 277 -38.74 -22.70 -2.92
CA HIS A 277 -39.52 -23.93 -2.93
C HIS A 277 -40.99 -23.66 -3.27
N HIS A 278 -41.49 -24.34 -4.31
CA HIS A 278 -42.80 -24.21 -4.99
C HIS A 278 -42.82 -23.04 -6.01
N ASP A 279 -42.77 -23.21 -7.33
CA ASP A 279 -43.50 -24.13 -8.22
C ASP A 279 -42.63 -24.68 -9.37
N ARG A 280 -42.90 -25.91 -9.81
CA ARG A 280 -42.32 -26.51 -11.02
C ARG A 280 -43.20 -26.21 -12.23
N ASP A 281 -42.81 -25.22 -13.03
CA ASP A 281 -43.33 -25.06 -14.40
C ASP A 281 -42.42 -25.84 -15.39
N PRO A 282 -42.93 -26.73 -16.27
CA PRO A 282 -42.07 -27.67 -17.01
C PRO A 282 -41.33 -27.12 -18.23
N HIS A 283 -41.45 -25.84 -18.60
CA HIS A 283 -40.90 -25.35 -19.88
C HIS A 283 -40.15 -24.00 -19.79
N VAL A 284 -38.94 -24.01 -19.23
CA VAL A 284 -37.96 -22.93 -19.47
C VAL A 284 -36.57 -23.52 -19.73
N ASN A 285 -36.01 -23.17 -20.89
CA ASN A 285 -34.67 -23.57 -21.32
C ASN A 285 -33.61 -23.08 -20.32
N LYS A 286 -32.87 -24.03 -19.71
CA LYS A 286 -31.80 -23.76 -18.75
C LYS A 286 -30.61 -23.07 -19.42
N ILE A 287 -30.52 -21.75 -19.31
CA ILE A 287 -29.27 -21.03 -19.54
C ILE A 287 -28.30 -21.42 -18.41
N LYS A 288 -27.24 -22.16 -18.75
CA LYS A 288 -26.20 -22.57 -17.80
C LYS A 288 -25.32 -21.38 -17.44
N TYR A 289 -25.63 -20.68 -16.35
CA TYR A 289 -24.71 -19.70 -15.76
C TYR A 289 -23.43 -20.42 -15.30
N LYS A 290 -22.33 -20.25 -16.05
CA LYS A 290 -21.00 -20.68 -15.60
C LYS A 290 -20.57 -19.73 -14.48
N LYS A 291 -20.52 -20.21 -13.24
CA LYS A 291 -20.00 -19.42 -12.10
C LYS A 291 -18.62 -18.83 -12.45
N PRO A 292 -18.39 -17.52 -12.23
CA PRO A 292 -17.10 -16.91 -12.48
C PRO A 292 -16.04 -17.56 -11.58
N LYS A 293 -14.89 -17.92 -12.16
CA LYS A 293 -13.81 -18.59 -11.44
C LYS A 293 -13.00 -17.55 -10.66
N VAL A 294 -13.15 -17.54 -9.34
CA VAL A 294 -12.47 -16.61 -8.41
C VAL A 294 -10.95 -16.71 -8.51
N ASN A 295 -10.23 -15.59 -8.35
CA ASN A 295 -8.78 -15.56 -8.21
C ASN A 295 -8.33 -16.39 -7.00
N ARG A 296 -7.09 -16.88 -7.02
CA ARG A 296 -6.55 -17.68 -5.92
C ARG A 296 -5.09 -17.40 -5.71
N ASP A 297 -4.76 -16.94 -4.52
CA ASP A 297 -3.39 -16.64 -4.12
C ASP A 297 -2.55 -17.90 -3.96
N CYS A 298 -1.24 -17.72 -4.07
CA CYS A 298 -0.31 -18.78 -3.72
C CYS A 298 -0.35 -19.09 -2.22
N ARG A 299 -0.29 -20.38 -1.89
CA ARG A 299 -0.05 -20.87 -0.52
C ARG A 299 1.19 -21.74 -0.52
N VAL A 300 2.03 -21.55 0.48
CA VAL A 300 3.26 -22.30 0.71
C VAL A 300 3.07 -23.27 1.88
N GLY A 301 3.84 -24.34 1.89
CA GLY A 301 3.86 -25.33 2.96
C GLY A 301 4.63 -24.85 4.18
N GLU A 302 4.75 -25.75 5.15
CA GLU A 302 5.60 -25.55 6.31
C GLU A 302 7.07 -25.52 5.89
N TRP A 303 7.90 -24.87 6.72
CA TRP A 303 9.33 -24.84 6.53
C TRP A 303 9.95 -26.20 6.84
N GLY A 304 10.88 -26.65 5.99
CA GLY A 304 11.76 -27.76 6.32
C GLY A 304 12.69 -27.45 7.49
N THR A 305 13.45 -28.46 7.91
CA THR A 305 14.48 -28.29 8.93
C THR A 305 15.59 -27.37 8.45
N TRP A 306 16.20 -26.65 9.38
CA TRP A 306 17.41 -25.88 9.09
C TRP A 306 18.56 -26.81 8.73
N SER A 307 19.37 -26.41 7.76
CA SER A 307 20.65 -27.04 7.46
C SER A 307 21.60 -26.92 8.65
N SER A 308 22.66 -27.72 8.64
CA SER A 308 23.83 -27.45 9.49
C SER A 308 24.37 -26.04 9.22
N CYS A 309 25.00 -25.45 10.24
CA CYS A 309 25.70 -24.18 10.08
C CYS A 309 26.84 -24.34 9.07
N SER A 310 26.98 -23.40 8.13
CA SER A 310 28.03 -23.42 7.10
C SER A 310 29.43 -23.37 7.70
N SER A 311 29.56 -22.78 8.89
CA SER A 311 30.82 -22.58 9.59
C SER A 311 30.76 -23.28 10.95
N SER A 312 31.78 -24.07 11.28
CA SER A 312 31.92 -24.73 12.59
C SER A 312 32.43 -23.78 13.68
N CYS A 313 33.02 -22.65 13.30
CA CYS A 313 33.45 -21.58 14.18
C CYS A 313 33.22 -20.20 13.53
N GLY A 314 33.07 -19.16 14.35
CA GLY A 314 32.68 -17.83 13.88
C GLY A 314 31.18 -17.71 13.53
N VAL A 315 30.84 -16.74 12.69
CA VAL A 315 29.49 -16.55 12.16
C VAL A 315 29.35 -17.38 10.88
N GLY A 316 28.30 -18.19 10.81
CA GLY A 316 27.95 -18.99 9.65
C GLY A 316 26.48 -18.81 9.26
N GLU A 317 26.10 -19.42 8.15
CA GLU A 317 24.75 -19.41 7.61
C GLU A 317 24.11 -20.79 7.77
N MET A 318 22.83 -20.85 8.12
CA MET A 318 22.02 -22.03 7.87
C MET A 318 20.79 -21.64 7.05
N SER A 319 20.37 -22.54 6.18
CA SER A 319 19.24 -22.31 5.28
C SER A 319 18.19 -23.40 5.46
N ARG A 320 16.94 -23.05 5.16
CA ARG A 320 15.83 -24.00 5.05
C ARG A 320 14.96 -23.62 3.88
N MET A 321 14.27 -24.62 3.34
CA MET A 321 13.38 -24.45 2.19
C MET A 321 11.95 -24.88 2.54
N ARG A 322 10.97 -24.34 1.83
CA ARG A 322 9.57 -24.76 1.86
C ARG A 322 9.04 -24.86 0.44
N GLU A 323 8.06 -25.72 0.24
CA GLU A 323 7.47 -25.93 -1.07
C GLU A 323 6.19 -25.13 -1.28
N VAL A 324 5.80 -24.95 -2.53
CA VAL A 324 4.52 -24.36 -2.90
C VAL A 324 3.42 -25.40 -2.71
N ALA A 325 2.67 -25.29 -1.61
CA ALA A 325 1.51 -26.15 -1.36
C ALA A 325 0.41 -25.94 -2.41
N ARG A 326 0.19 -24.70 -2.86
CA ARG A 326 -0.76 -24.35 -3.93
C ARG A 326 -0.29 -23.14 -4.73
N PRO A 327 -0.14 -23.25 -6.06
CA PRO A 327 0.27 -22.13 -6.90
C PRO A 327 -0.87 -21.12 -7.11
N ALA A 328 -0.48 -19.86 -7.32
CA ALA A 328 -1.38 -18.77 -7.68
C ALA A 328 -2.09 -19.04 -9.02
N ARG A 329 -3.35 -18.60 -9.15
CA ARG A 329 -4.13 -18.68 -10.39
C ARG A 329 -4.98 -17.44 -10.60
N ARG A 330 -5.18 -17.06 -11.87
CA ARG A 330 -6.09 -15.98 -12.31
C ARG A 330 -5.80 -14.65 -11.59
N GLY A 331 -4.52 -14.26 -11.56
CA GLY A 331 -4.10 -12.99 -10.96
C GLY A 331 -4.08 -12.95 -9.43
N GLY A 332 -4.11 -14.11 -8.74
CA GLY A 332 -3.86 -14.15 -7.29
C GLY A 332 -2.38 -13.86 -6.94
N ALA A 333 -2.13 -13.49 -5.69
CA ALA A 333 -0.82 -13.09 -5.18
C ALA A 333 0.26 -14.19 -5.39
N THR A 334 1.48 -13.76 -5.73
CA THR A 334 2.64 -14.65 -5.92
C THR A 334 3.07 -15.31 -4.61
N CYS A 335 3.85 -16.40 -4.71
CA CYS A 335 4.29 -17.12 -3.53
C CYS A 335 5.28 -16.28 -2.72
N PRO A 336 5.15 -16.22 -1.38
CA PRO A 336 6.20 -15.66 -0.54
C PRO A 336 7.50 -16.49 -0.69
N PRO A 337 8.67 -15.96 -0.27
CA PRO A 337 9.97 -16.63 -0.46
C PRO A 337 9.98 -18.09 -0.01
N LEU A 338 10.58 -18.96 -0.83
CA LEU A 338 10.64 -20.41 -0.61
C LEU A 338 11.93 -20.86 0.08
N ARG A 339 12.95 -20.01 0.10
CA ARG A 339 14.20 -20.21 0.85
C ARG A 339 14.25 -19.18 1.96
N GLN A 340 14.58 -19.63 3.16
CA GLN A 340 14.88 -18.76 4.28
C GLN A 340 16.29 -19.06 4.76
N VAL A 341 17.00 -18.00 5.04
CA VAL A 341 18.34 -18.02 5.58
C VAL A 341 18.30 -17.43 6.99
N ARG A 342 19.04 -18.03 7.93
CA ARG A 342 19.34 -17.40 9.22
C ARG A 342 20.80 -17.62 9.57
N TRP A 343 21.33 -16.70 10.35
CA TRP A 343 22.70 -16.75 10.82
C TRP A 343 22.83 -17.66 12.05
N CYS A 344 23.99 -18.28 12.20
CA CYS A 344 24.36 -19.18 13.28
C CYS A 344 25.78 -18.90 13.75
N GLY A 345 26.11 -19.39 14.95
CA GLY A 345 27.42 -19.15 15.56
C GLY A 345 27.47 -17.84 16.37
N SER A 346 28.68 -17.46 16.80
CA SER A 346 28.92 -16.31 17.67
C SER A 346 30.16 -15.55 17.20
N PRO A 347 30.12 -14.20 17.16
CA PRO A 347 31.29 -13.38 16.84
C PRO A 347 32.40 -13.47 17.91
N LEU A 348 32.10 -14.03 19.09
CA LEU A 348 33.05 -14.16 20.21
C LEU A 348 33.75 -15.54 20.27
N ALA A 349 33.66 -16.35 19.22
CA ALA A 349 34.40 -17.62 19.16
C ALA A 349 35.91 -17.32 18.99
N SER A 350 36.59 -17.07 20.11
CA SER A 350 37.96 -16.59 20.25
C SER A 350 39.07 -17.55 19.78
N ASN A 351 38.72 -18.60 19.03
CA ASN A 351 39.69 -19.62 18.59
C ASN A 351 39.36 -20.24 17.23
N CYS A 352 38.84 -19.44 16.29
CA CYS A 352 38.65 -19.87 14.91
C CYS A 352 39.93 -19.54 14.12
N SER A 353 40.84 -20.50 14.02
CA SER A 353 42.06 -20.37 13.21
C SER A 353 41.69 -20.35 11.73
N ILE A 354 41.81 -19.21 11.07
CA ILE A 354 41.66 -19.11 9.61
C ILE A 354 42.93 -19.75 9.01
N ALA A 355 42.79 -20.93 8.42
CA ALA A 355 43.81 -21.50 7.54
C ALA A 355 43.73 -20.76 6.20
N TRP A 356 44.80 -20.04 5.87
CA TRP A 356 44.96 -19.34 4.58
C TRP A 356 45.24 -20.30 3.44
#